data_AF-A0A537UBW9-F1
#
_entry.id   AF-A0A537UBW9-F1
#
_cell.length_a   1.000
_cell.length_b   1.000
_cell.length_c   1.000
_cell.angle_alpha   90.00
_cell.angle_beta   90.00
_cell.angle_gamma   90.00
#
_symmetry.space_group_name_H-M   'P 1'
#
loop_
_entity.id
_entity.type
_entity.pdbx_description
1 polymer ?
#
loop_
_entity_poly.entity_id
_entity_poly.type
_entity_poly.pdbx_seq_one_letter_code
_entity_poly.pdbx_strand_id
1 'polypeptide(L)'
;MDQQIKIGQLITKRTPPLTSAAFLIAIDRIVPAEIELQPLPAEAERLAPQLHGFGYVVVEEQIALVDQRTRKVAFVFPRWAE
;
A
#
# COMPACT_ATOMS: atom_id res chain seq x y z
N MET A 1 15.81 -12.02 -8.58
CA MET A 1 14.38 -11.81 -8.23
C MET A 1 14.20 -11.64 -6.71
N ASP A 2 15.28 -11.28 -5.99
CA ASP A 2 15.43 -11.54 -4.55
C ASP A 2 15.10 -10.33 -3.68
N GLN A 3 15.02 -9.13 -4.26
CA GLN A 3 14.78 -7.90 -3.50
C GLN A 3 13.33 -7.76 -3.02
N GLN A 4 12.42 -8.30 -3.83
CA GLN A 4 11.00 -8.32 -3.56
C GLN A 4 10.70 -9.07 -2.26
N ILE A 5 11.36 -10.22 -2.12
CA ILE A 5 11.25 -11.14 -0.99
C ILE A 5 11.71 -10.27 0.23
N LYS A 6 12.94 -9.69 0.28
CA LYS A 6 13.50 -8.92 1.45
C LYS A 6 12.60 -7.90 2.08
N ILE A 7 11.95 -7.11 1.25
CA ILE A 7 11.10 -6.00 1.70
C ILE A 7 9.93 -6.55 2.51
N GLY A 8 9.51 -7.77 2.19
CA GLY A 8 8.36 -8.38 2.80
C GLY A 8 8.50 -8.87 4.22
N GLN A 9 9.62 -9.52 4.57
CA GLN A 9 9.83 -9.97 5.96
C GLN A 9 9.88 -8.77 6.89
N LEU A 10 10.51 -7.68 6.43
CA LEU A 10 10.66 -6.49 7.25
C LEU A 10 9.31 -5.88 7.64
N ILE A 11 8.34 -5.91 6.72
CA ILE A 11 7.00 -5.37 6.95
C ILE A 11 6.17 -6.32 7.83
N THR A 12 6.27 -7.64 7.61
CA THR A 12 5.54 -8.66 8.41
C THR A 12 5.91 -8.58 9.89
N LYS A 13 7.18 -8.29 10.18
CA LYS A 13 7.70 -8.30 11.54
C LYS A 13 7.29 -7.10 12.39
N ARG A 14 6.77 -6.03 11.78
CA ARG A 14 6.55 -4.74 12.46
C ARG A 14 5.09 -4.35 12.63
N THR A 15 4.18 -4.90 11.84
CA THR A 15 2.78 -4.43 11.82
C THR A 15 1.81 -5.61 11.93
N PRO A 16 1.00 -5.69 13.00
CA PRO A 16 -0.09 -6.65 13.02
C PRO A 16 -1.09 -6.32 11.91
N PRO A 17 -1.60 -7.31 11.17
CA PRO A 17 -2.56 -7.07 10.10
C PRO A 17 -3.80 -6.36 10.67
N LEU A 18 -4.25 -5.30 10.01
CA LEU A 18 -5.52 -4.65 10.33
C LEU A 18 -6.64 -5.65 10.01
N THR A 19 -7.18 -6.30 11.04
CA THR A 19 -8.37 -7.17 10.96
C THR A 19 -9.64 -6.33 10.78
N SER A 20 -9.69 -5.48 9.76
CA SER A 20 -10.93 -4.78 9.39
C SER A 20 -11.57 -5.55 8.24
N ALA A 21 -12.33 -6.58 8.62
CA ALA A 21 -12.96 -7.59 7.77
C ALA A 21 -14.09 -7.06 6.84
N ALA A 22 -14.04 -5.80 6.39
CA ALA A 22 -15.11 -5.18 5.61
C ALA A 22 -14.65 -4.52 4.29
N PHE A 23 -13.35 -4.46 3.98
CA PHE A 23 -12.87 -3.81 2.76
C PHE A 23 -11.94 -4.69 1.94
N LEU A 24 -12.44 -5.15 0.79
CA LEU A 24 -11.62 -5.76 -0.25
C LEU A 24 -10.96 -4.67 -1.08
N ILE A 25 -9.63 -4.63 -1.08
CA ILE A 25 -8.85 -3.77 -1.96
C ILE A 25 -9.00 -4.26 -3.41
N ALA A 26 -9.41 -3.37 -4.30
CA ALA A 26 -9.41 -3.60 -5.74
C ALA A 26 -9.08 -2.31 -6.50
N ILE A 27 -8.56 -2.46 -7.73
CA ILE A 27 -8.32 -1.33 -8.64
C ILE A 27 -9.64 -0.58 -8.87
N ASP A 28 -9.55 0.74 -9.02
CA ASP A 28 -10.69 1.67 -9.17
C ASP A 28 -11.61 1.83 -7.95
N ARG A 29 -11.37 1.11 -6.84
CA ARG A 29 -12.11 1.33 -5.59
C ARG A 29 -11.73 2.65 -4.94
N ILE A 30 -12.71 3.27 -4.29
CA ILE A 30 -12.48 4.42 -3.42
C ILE A 30 -12.21 3.89 -2.01
N VAL A 31 -11.09 4.33 -1.43
CA VAL A 31 -10.72 4.00 -0.06
C VAL A 31 -11.55 4.87 0.90
N PRO A 32 -12.34 4.28 1.82
CA PRO A 32 -13.18 5.01 2.77
C PRO A 32 -12.36 6.00 3.59
N ALA A 33 -12.95 7.15 3.95
CA ALA A 33 -12.27 8.22 4.68
C ALA A 33 -11.67 7.77 6.03
N GLU A 34 -12.27 6.76 6.66
CA GLU A 34 -11.83 6.13 7.90
C GLU A 34 -10.48 5.41 7.80
N ILE A 35 -10.06 5.02 6.59
CA ILE A 35 -8.76 4.39 6.37
C ILE A 35 -7.71 5.48 6.19
N GLU A 36 -6.72 5.53 7.05
CA GLU A 36 -5.62 6.49 6.89
C GLU A 36 -4.71 6.09 5.72
N LEU A 37 -4.52 7.02 4.78
CA LEU A 37 -3.55 6.85 3.70
C LEU A 37 -2.18 7.25 4.22
N GLN A 38 -1.22 6.32 4.18
CA GLN A 38 0.16 6.64 4.52
C GLN A 38 0.86 7.30 3.33
N PRO A 39 1.63 8.38 3.51
CA PRO A 39 2.41 8.96 2.43
C PRO A 39 3.50 7.98 2.00
N LEU A 40 3.81 7.94 0.69
CA LEU A 40 4.90 7.13 0.18
C LEU A 40 6.23 7.52 0.85
N PRO A 41 7.06 6.54 1.24
CA PRO A 41 8.38 6.84 1.77
C PRO A 41 9.27 7.46 0.69
N ALA A 42 10.15 8.38 1.09
CA ALA A 42 11.01 9.14 0.17
C ALA A 42 11.87 8.25 -0.75
N GLU A 43 12.22 7.03 -0.33
CA GLU A 43 12.89 6.05 -1.18
C GLU A 43 12.01 5.55 -2.33
N ALA A 44 10.71 5.33 -2.10
CA ALA A 44 9.77 4.97 -3.15
C ALA A 44 9.52 6.15 -4.10
N GLU A 45 9.41 7.37 -3.57
CA GLU A 45 9.28 8.59 -4.38
C GLU A 45 10.52 8.86 -5.24
N ARG A 46 11.71 8.56 -4.74
CA ARG A 46 12.96 8.64 -5.52
C ARG A 46 13.02 7.63 -6.65
N LEU A 47 12.52 6.42 -6.43
CA LEU A 47 12.51 5.35 -7.44
C LEU A 47 11.43 5.58 -8.50
N ALA A 48 10.29 6.16 -8.10
CA ALA A 48 9.15 6.42 -8.95
C ALA A 48 8.60 7.83 -8.69
N PRO A 49 9.24 8.89 -9.23
CA PRO A 49 8.79 10.27 -9.03
C PRO A 49 7.39 10.55 -9.60
N GLN A 50 6.91 9.70 -10.51
CA GLN A 50 5.53 9.72 -11.02
C GLN A 50 4.48 9.36 -9.96
N LEU A 51 4.87 8.73 -8.85
CA LEU A 51 3.98 8.37 -7.74
C LEU A 51 3.94 9.48 -6.66
N HIS A 52 4.58 10.61 -6.89
CA HIS A 52 4.55 11.73 -5.95
C HIS A 52 3.11 12.23 -5.78
N GLY A 53 2.63 12.34 -4.54
CA GLY A 53 1.24 12.66 -4.22
C GLY A 53 0.28 11.46 -4.18
N PHE A 54 0.78 10.24 -4.40
CA PHE A 54 0.07 9.01 -4.03
C PHE A 54 0.38 8.64 -2.58
N GLY A 55 -0.60 8.07 -1.91
CA GLY A 55 -0.45 7.37 -0.64
C GLY A 55 -0.53 5.88 -0.86
N TYR A 56 -0.33 5.12 0.19
CA TYR A 56 -0.56 3.69 0.18
C TYR A 56 -1.39 3.26 1.39
N VAL A 57 -2.09 2.14 1.22
CA VAL A 57 -2.71 1.40 2.31
C VAL A 57 -2.27 -0.05 2.21
N VAL A 58 -2.18 -0.70 3.38
CA VAL A 58 -1.89 -2.13 3.46
C VAL A 58 -3.10 -2.79 4.10
N VAL A 59 -3.71 -3.72 3.37
CA VAL A 59 -4.81 -4.55 3.89
C VAL A 59 -4.39 -6.00 3.71
N GLU A 60 -4.34 -6.73 4.82
CA GLU A 60 -3.91 -8.12 4.89
C GLU A 60 -2.53 -8.34 4.23
N GLU A 61 -2.51 -8.96 3.05
CA GLU A 61 -1.33 -9.31 2.27
C GLU A 61 -1.24 -8.51 0.96
N GLN A 62 -1.93 -7.37 0.89
CA GLN A 62 -1.96 -6.52 -0.30
C GLN A 62 -1.60 -5.07 0.03
N ILE A 63 -0.87 -4.43 -0.87
CA ILE A 63 -0.58 -3.01 -0.85
C ILE A 63 -1.35 -2.35 -1.98
N ALA A 64 -2.13 -1.33 -1.67
CA ALA A 64 -2.75 -0.48 -2.67
C ALA A 64 -2.10 0.90 -2.69
N LEU A 65 -1.75 1.37 -3.88
CA LEU A 65 -1.44 2.77 -4.12
C LEU A 65 -2.75 3.53 -4.39
N VAL A 66 -2.92 4.61 -3.66
CA VAL A 66 -4.14 5.39 -3.63
C VAL A 66 -3.77 6.83 -3.97
N ASP A 67 -4.44 7.40 -4.95
CA ASP A 67 -4.31 8.83 -5.22
C ASP A 67 -4.87 9.62 -4.02
N GLN A 68 -4.06 10.45 -3.35
CA GLN A 68 -4.49 11.13 -2.12
C GLN A 68 -5.56 12.19 -2.37
N ARG A 69 -5.67 12.68 -3.61
CA ARG A 69 -6.61 13.75 -3.99
C ARG A 69 -8.01 13.18 -4.19
N THR A 70 -8.11 11.99 -4.76
CA THR A 70 -9.36 11.33 -5.15
C THR A 70 -9.71 10.13 -4.26
N ARG A 71 -8.76 9.69 -3.42
CA ARG A 71 -8.83 8.46 -2.61
C ARG A 71 -9.09 7.20 -3.43
N LYS A 72 -8.73 7.20 -4.72
CA LYS A 72 -8.97 6.07 -5.63
C LYS A 72 -7.75 5.18 -5.72
N VAL A 73 -7.96 3.87 -5.62
CA VAL A 73 -6.93 2.84 -5.79
C VAL A 73 -6.50 2.83 -7.26
N ALA A 74 -5.25 3.23 -7.50
CA ALA A 74 -4.65 3.22 -8.82
C ALA A 74 -3.96 1.88 -9.11
N PHE A 75 -3.33 1.28 -8.10
CA PHE A 75 -2.61 0.01 -8.25
C PHE A 75 -2.77 -0.85 -7.01
N VAL A 76 -2.76 -2.16 -7.20
CA VAL A 76 -2.76 -3.17 -6.14
C VAL A 76 -1.68 -4.18 -6.46
N PHE A 77 -0.82 -4.48 -5.49
CA PHE A 77 0.19 -5.52 -5.62
C PHE A 77 0.28 -6.31 -4.31
N PRO A 78 0.66 -7.61 -4.37
CA PRO A 78 0.87 -8.38 -3.17
C PRO A 78 1.93 -7.69 -2.31
N ARG A 79 1.65 -7.62 -1.01
CA ARG A 79 2.68 -7.38 -0.02
C ARG A 79 3.59 -8.59 -0.12
N TRP A 80 4.72 -8.45 -0.80
CA TRP A 80 5.74 -9.46 -0.67
C TRP A 80 5.97 -9.68 0.82
N ALA A 81 6.01 -10.93 1.26
CA ALA A 81 6.65 -11.37 2.50
C ALA A 81 7.97 -12.00 2.02
N GLU A 82 9.13 -11.64 2.62
CA GLU A 82 10.29 -12.54 2.51
C GLU A 82 9.98 -13.82 3.30
#